data_AF-A0ABD5TW33-F1
#
_entry.id   AF-A0ABD5TW33-F1
#
_cell.length_a   1.000
_cell.length_b   1.000
_cell.length_c   1.000
_cell.angle_alpha   90.00
_cell.angle_beta   90.00
_cell.angle_gamma   90.00
#
_symmetry.space_group_name_H-M   'P 1'
#
loop_
_entity.id
_entity.type
_entity.pdbx_description
1 polymer ?
#
loop_
_entity_poly.entity_id
_entity_poly.type
_entity_poly.pdbx_seq_one_letter_code
_entity_poly.pdbx_strand_id
1 'polypeptide(L)'
;MGNGRPRGILTPHRRDYLRGETDIEPQSNTERAIRSDIRENLKNSLLDFPILLYHLREDDMRQVIRDDDVVENRWPIRHTIPHLLGFAYWATLQNPGGEGMEDVRLLETMLEEGVRMAVGQVGAPGEYTKNVEVDITVELADERAEYTGDNLFELPRDALLPLLLEGEITELEYANAIQRFEDEEDEEGQEEPDDVDEE
;
A
#
# COMPACT_ATOMS: atom_id res chain seq x y z
N MET A 1 18.36 9.73 -12.88
CA MET A 1 19.11 9.61 -11.61
C MET A 1 18.19 8.91 -10.65
N GLY A 2 18.35 7.60 -10.43
CA GLY A 2 17.40 6.82 -9.63
C GLY A 2 17.28 7.39 -8.21
N ASN A 3 16.04 7.52 -7.72
CA ASN A 3 15.70 7.85 -6.32
C ASN A 3 16.72 7.15 -5.42
N GLY A 4 17.51 7.90 -4.64
CA GLY A 4 18.72 7.47 -3.91
C GLY A 4 18.52 6.39 -2.84
N ARG A 5 17.58 5.45 -3.02
CA ARG A 5 17.31 4.31 -2.16
C ARG A 5 18.12 3.09 -2.61
N PRO A 6 18.75 2.39 -1.66
CA PRO A 6 19.36 1.09 -1.90
C PRO A 6 18.41 0.09 -2.56
N ARG A 7 18.97 -1.03 -2.99
CA ARG A 7 18.20 -2.15 -3.56
C ARG A 7 17.15 -2.64 -2.56
N GLY A 8 15.91 -2.79 -3.03
CA GLY A 8 14.87 -3.57 -2.37
C GLY A 8 14.53 -4.80 -3.22
N ILE A 9 13.23 -5.11 -3.36
CA ILE A 9 12.75 -6.11 -4.36
C ILE A 9 13.25 -5.72 -5.77
N LEU A 10 13.18 -4.43 -6.09
CA LEU A 10 13.70 -3.84 -7.31
C LEU A 10 15.09 -3.22 -7.08
N THR A 11 15.98 -3.42 -8.05
CA THR A 11 17.22 -2.63 -8.16
C THR A 11 16.89 -1.22 -8.66
N PRO A 12 17.76 -0.20 -8.45
CA PRO A 12 17.54 1.14 -9.00
C PRO A 12 17.23 1.12 -10.49
N HIS A 13 18.05 0.44 -11.29
CA HIS A 13 17.85 0.33 -12.74
C HIS A 13 16.49 -0.29 -13.14
N ARG A 14 16.00 -1.27 -12.37
CA ARG A 14 14.67 -1.87 -12.62
C ARG A 14 13.52 -0.92 -12.27
N ARG A 15 13.71 -0.02 -11.30
CA ARG A 15 12.74 1.04 -11.00
C ARG A 15 12.70 2.05 -12.12
N ASP A 16 13.88 2.50 -12.57
CA ASP A 16 14.01 3.43 -13.68
C ASP A 16 13.32 2.84 -14.93
N TYR A 17 13.53 1.54 -15.21
CA TYR A 17 12.86 0.85 -16.31
C TYR A 17 11.32 0.85 -16.17
N LEU A 18 10.78 0.50 -15.00
CA LEU A 18 9.33 0.46 -14.78
C LEU A 18 8.67 1.85 -14.83
N ARG A 19 9.43 2.92 -14.54
CA ARG A 19 8.99 4.31 -14.65
C ARG A 19 9.15 4.89 -16.06
N GLY A 20 9.70 4.12 -17.00
CA GLY A 20 9.99 4.62 -18.34
C GLY A 20 11.18 5.59 -18.41
N GLU A 21 12.03 5.63 -17.39
CA GLU A 21 13.19 6.52 -17.28
C GLU A 21 14.45 5.94 -17.93
N THR A 22 14.31 4.94 -18.81
CA THR A 22 15.42 4.26 -19.47
C THR A 22 15.25 4.27 -20.98
N ASP A 23 16.36 4.42 -21.71
CA ASP A 23 16.39 4.35 -23.18
C ASP A 23 16.35 2.91 -23.73
N ILE A 24 15.74 1.97 -22.99
CA ILE A 24 15.69 0.56 -23.39
C ILE A 24 14.68 0.39 -24.51
N GLU A 25 15.16 -0.10 -25.64
CA GLU A 25 14.34 -0.35 -26.82
C GLU A 25 13.22 -1.36 -26.53
N PRO A 26 11.95 -1.04 -26.87
CA PRO A 26 10.85 -1.97 -26.76
C PRO A 26 11.10 -3.26 -27.55
N GLN A 27 10.67 -4.38 -26.99
CA GLN A 27 10.79 -5.75 -27.47
C GLN A 27 12.22 -6.30 -27.61
N SER A 28 13.23 -5.51 -27.22
CA SER A 28 14.64 -5.91 -27.24
C SER A 28 14.96 -7.08 -26.31
N ASN A 29 16.08 -7.75 -26.55
CA ASN A 29 16.56 -8.81 -25.65
C ASN A 29 16.83 -8.26 -24.24
N THR A 30 17.32 -7.03 -24.15
CA THR A 30 17.56 -6.32 -22.87
C THR A 30 16.27 -6.12 -22.10
N GLU A 31 15.21 -5.63 -22.76
CA GLU A 31 13.90 -5.45 -22.14
C GLU A 31 13.34 -6.79 -21.63
N ARG A 32 13.39 -7.84 -22.46
CA ARG A 32 12.91 -9.17 -22.09
C ARG A 32 13.64 -9.72 -20.87
N ALA A 33 14.96 -9.54 -20.81
CA ALA A 33 15.78 -9.95 -19.68
C ALA A 33 15.39 -9.21 -18.41
N ILE A 34 15.28 -7.87 -18.45
CA ILE A 34 14.89 -7.05 -17.29
C ILE A 34 13.48 -7.42 -16.80
N ARG A 35 12.53 -7.64 -17.70
CA ARG A 35 11.18 -8.08 -17.33
C ARG A 35 11.18 -9.46 -16.71
N SER A 36 11.98 -10.39 -17.22
CA SER A 36 12.14 -11.74 -16.65
C SER A 36 12.69 -11.66 -15.23
N ASP A 37 13.75 -10.90 -15.06
CA ASP A 37 14.39 -10.61 -13.79
C ASP A 37 13.43 -9.99 -12.76
N ILE A 38 12.64 -8.99 -13.17
CA ILE A 38 11.64 -8.37 -12.29
C ILE A 38 10.63 -9.41 -11.82
N ARG A 39 10.07 -10.20 -12.73
CA ARG A 39 9.09 -11.25 -12.39
C ARG A 39 9.66 -12.29 -11.43
N GLU A 40 10.88 -12.77 -11.71
CA GLU A 40 11.53 -13.78 -10.88
C GLU A 40 11.84 -13.25 -9.49
N ASN A 41 12.41 -12.04 -9.39
CA ASN A 41 12.70 -11.44 -8.09
C ASN A 41 11.42 -11.15 -7.29
N LEU A 42 10.37 -10.62 -7.94
CA LEU A 42 9.09 -10.38 -7.29
C LEU A 42 8.49 -11.69 -6.77
N LYS A 43 8.48 -12.75 -7.59
CA LYS A 43 7.98 -14.07 -7.19
C LYS A 43 8.74 -14.60 -5.97
N ASN A 44 10.06 -14.58 -6.00
CA ASN A 44 10.87 -15.08 -4.88
C ASN A 44 10.68 -14.22 -3.62
N SER A 45 10.60 -12.89 -3.74
CA SER A 45 10.30 -12.01 -2.61
C SER A 45 8.93 -12.29 -2.00
N LEU A 46 7.91 -12.60 -2.81
CA LEU A 46 6.59 -13.02 -2.30
C LEU A 46 6.66 -14.33 -1.52
N LEU A 47 7.49 -15.28 -1.96
CA LEU A 47 7.69 -16.57 -1.29
C LEU A 47 8.49 -16.46 0.01
N ASP A 48 9.18 -15.35 0.25
CA ASP A 48 9.93 -15.11 1.49
C ASP A 48 9.03 -14.60 2.63
N PHE A 49 7.84 -14.05 2.35
CA PHE A 49 6.98 -13.48 3.40
C PHE A 49 6.58 -14.47 4.50
N PRO A 50 6.27 -15.75 4.24
CA PRO A 50 6.06 -16.72 5.31
C PRO A 50 7.28 -16.85 6.23
N ILE A 51 8.50 -16.86 5.66
CA ILE A 51 9.74 -16.92 6.44
C ILE A 51 9.87 -15.67 7.30
N LEU A 52 9.63 -14.49 6.72
CA LEU A 52 9.68 -13.22 7.46
C LEU A 52 8.63 -13.18 8.59
N LEU A 53 7.39 -13.59 8.30
CA LEU A 53 6.29 -13.57 9.25
C LEU A 53 6.55 -14.47 10.47
N TYR A 54 7.11 -15.66 10.24
CA TYR A 54 7.31 -16.65 11.31
C TYR A 54 8.67 -16.58 12.01
N HIS A 55 9.66 -15.88 11.44
CA HIS A 55 11.03 -15.93 11.94
C HIS A 55 11.70 -14.56 12.12
N LEU A 56 11.14 -13.47 11.58
CA LEU A 56 11.67 -12.14 11.86
C LEU A 56 11.30 -11.75 13.30
N ARG A 57 12.27 -11.26 14.07
CA ARG A 57 12.04 -10.83 15.44
C ARG A 57 11.18 -9.58 15.46
N GLU A 58 10.36 -9.43 16.50
CA GLU A 58 9.52 -8.26 16.67
C GLU A 58 10.31 -6.94 16.67
N ASP A 59 11.46 -6.90 17.33
CA ASP A 59 12.33 -5.70 17.35
C ASP A 59 12.89 -5.34 15.96
N ASP A 60 13.18 -6.34 15.12
CA ASP A 60 13.65 -6.13 13.76
C ASP A 60 12.49 -5.67 12.87
N MET A 61 11.29 -6.25 13.05
CA MET A 61 10.07 -5.80 12.38
C MET A 61 9.76 -4.33 12.73
N ARG A 62 9.84 -3.97 14.01
CA ARG A 62 9.65 -2.59 14.48
C ARG A 62 10.61 -1.63 13.78
N GLN A 63 11.86 -2.03 13.56
CA GLN A 63 12.83 -1.20 12.83
C GLN A 63 12.48 -1.06 11.35
N VAL A 64 11.94 -2.10 10.71
CA VAL A 64 11.50 -2.03 9.30
C VAL A 64 10.31 -1.09 9.13
N ILE A 65 9.35 -1.11 10.05
CA ILE A 65 8.12 -0.29 9.97
C ILE A 65 8.28 1.11 10.57
N ARG A 66 9.45 1.44 11.11
CA ARG A 66 9.71 2.73 11.75
C ARG A 66 9.86 3.82 10.70
N ASP A 67 9.09 4.90 10.85
CA ASP A 67 9.05 6.04 9.93
C ASP A 67 10.13 7.10 10.19
N ASP A 68 11.23 6.73 10.85
CA ASP A 68 12.30 7.64 11.27
C ASP A 68 13.33 7.93 10.18
N ASP A 69 13.30 7.16 9.08
CA ASP A 69 14.12 7.42 7.91
C ASP A 69 13.54 8.63 7.16
N VAL A 70 13.84 9.83 7.67
CA VAL A 70 13.64 11.11 6.99
C VAL A 70 14.58 11.18 5.78
N VAL A 71 14.34 10.32 4.80
CA VAL A 71 14.93 10.49 3.48
C VAL A 71 14.01 11.45 2.75
N GLU A 72 14.50 12.67 2.58
CA GLU A 72 13.89 13.75 1.81
C GLU A 72 13.15 13.19 0.57
N ASN A 73 11.85 13.49 0.46
CA ASN A 73 10.96 13.07 -0.63
C ASN A 73 10.61 11.56 -0.67
N ARG A 74 10.30 10.94 0.48
CA ARG A 74 9.73 9.58 0.51
C ARG A 74 8.46 9.50 1.33
N TRP A 75 7.57 8.62 0.86
CA TRP A 75 6.40 8.19 1.61
C TRP A 75 6.87 7.39 2.84
N PRO A 76 6.37 7.72 4.05
CA PRO A 76 6.52 6.85 5.19
C PRO A 76 6.00 5.44 4.86
N ILE A 77 6.56 4.40 5.48
CA ILE A 77 6.30 3.01 5.11
C ILE A 77 4.81 2.67 5.24
N ARG A 78 4.12 3.29 6.20
CA ARG A 78 2.67 3.14 6.39
C ARG A 78 1.87 3.53 5.13
N HIS A 79 2.28 4.54 4.38
CA HIS A 79 1.59 4.93 3.13
C HIS A 79 1.91 3.99 1.96
N THR A 80 2.89 3.08 2.11
CA THR A 80 3.15 2.03 1.11
C THR A 80 2.30 0.77 1.34
N ILE A 81 1.69 0.61 2.52
CA ILE A 81 0.82 -0.52 2.83
C ILE A 81 -0.42 -0.55 1.91
N PRO A 82 -1.15 0.57 1.67
CA PRO A 82 -2.26 0.58 0.72
C PRO A 82 -1.86 0.13 -0.69
N HIS A 83 -0.65 0.46 -1.14
CA HIS A 83 -0.13 -0.01 -2.42
C HIS A 83 0.11 -1.53 -2.45
N LEU A 84 0.58 -2.11 -1.34
CA LEU A 84 0.72 -3.56 -1.21
C LEU A 84 -0.65 -4.25 -1.27
N LEU A 85 -1.65 -3.69 -0.59
CA LEU A 85 -3.03 -4.21 -0.61
C LEU A 85 -3.67 -4.08 -2.00
N GLY A 86 -3.52 -2.93 -2.66
CA GLY A 86 -3.98 -2.73 -4.03
C GLY A 86 -3.28 -3.67 -5.02
N PHE A 87 -1.98 -3.91 -4.85
CA PHE A 87 -1.26 -4.92 -5.63
C PHE A 87 -1.78 -6.34 -5.37
N ALA A 88 -2.09 -6.69 -4.12
CA ALA A 88 -2.67 -7.99 -3.77
C ALA A 88 -4.05 -8.17 -4.40
N TYR A 89 -4.92 -7.14 -4.34
CA TYR A 89 -6.20 -7.13 -5.04
C TYR A 89 -6.03 -7.32 -6.55
N TRP A 90 -5.15 -6.54 -7.17
CA TRP A 90 -4.87 -6.68 -8.60
C TRP A 90 -4.38 -8.09 -8.95
N ALA A 91 -3.53 -8.69 -8.09
CA ALA A 91 -3.06 -10.05 -8.29
C ALA A 91 -4.19 -11.10 -8.22
N THR A 92 -5.22 -10.92 -7.38
CA THR A 92 -6.40 -11.82 -7.37
C THR A 92 -7.19 -11.71 -8.67
N LEU A 93 -7.37 -10.51 -9.21
CA LEU A 93 -8.01 -10.30 -10.53
C LEU A 93 -7.28 -11.01 -11.67
N GLN A 94 -5.94 -11.11 -11.61
CA GLN A 94 -5.13 -11.77 -12.64
C GLN A 94 -5.08 -13.30 -12.48
N ASN A 95 -5.40 -13.82 -11.30
CA ASN A 95 -5.36 -15.24 -10.99
C ASN A 95 -6.51 -15.61 -10.03
N PRO A 96 -7.75 -15.60 -10.54
CA PRO A 96 -8.92 -15.93 -9.72
C PRO A 96 -8.78 -17.36 -9.19
N GLY A 97 -9.09 -17.56 -7.92
CA GLY A 97 -8.84 -18.79 -7.15
C GLY A 97 -9.62 -20.04 -7.60
N GLY A 98 -10.14 -20.07 -8.83
CA GLY A 98 -10.97 -21.12 -9.40
C GLY A 98 -12.29 -20.57 -9.97
N GLU A 99 -13.03 -21.42 -10.67
CA GLU A 99 -14.37 -21.06 -11.18
C GLU A 99 -15.32 -20.72 -10.02
N GLY A 100 -15.88 -19.51 -10.02
CA GLY A 100 -17.00 -19.12 -9.15
C GLY A 100 -16.65 -18.36 -7.87
N MET A 101 -15.38 -18.05 -7.60
CA MET A 101 -15.01 -17.11 -6.54
C MET A 101 -14.96 -15.69 -7.12
N GLU A 102 -15.68 -14.74 -6.50
CA GLU A 102 -15.50 -13.33 -6.84
C GLU A 102 -14.16 -12.85 -6.30
N ASP A 103 -13.45 -12.02 -7.06
CA ASP A 103 -12.07 -11.63 -6.75
C ASP A 103 -11.94 -10.86 -5.42
N VAL A 104 -12.99 -10.12 -5.05
CA VAL A 104 -13.10 -9.42 -3.76
C VAL A 104 -13.14 -10.43 -2.60
N ARG A 105 -13.95 -11.50 -2.73
CA ARG A 105 -14.06 -12.57 -1.72
C ARG A 105 -12.74 -13.34 -1.52
N LEU A 106 -11.96 -13.49 -2.59
CA LEU A 106 -10.62 -14.08 -2.49
C LEU A 106 -9.69 -13.19 -1.66
N LEU A 107 -9.70 -11.88 -1.88
CA LEU A 107 -8.89 -10.95 -1.09
C LEU A 107 -9.32 -10.92 0.38
N GLU A 108 -10.62 -10.83 0.67
CA GLU A 108 -11.16 -10.89 2.03
C GLU A 108 -10.65 -12.13 2.76
N THR A 109 -10.76 -13.30 2.13
CA THR A 109 -10.25 -14.56 2.68
C THR A 109 -8.75 -14.49 2.96
N MET A 110 -7.96 -13.96 2.03
CA MET A 110 -6.51 -13.82 2.18
C MET A 110 -6.15 -12.87 3.34
N LEU A 111 -6.89 -11.78 3.50
CA LEU A 111 -6.68 -10.81 4.58
C LEU A 111 -7.08 -11.38 5.93
N GLU A 112 -8.22 -12.07 6.02
CA GLU A 112 -8.62 -12.76 7.24
C GLU A 112 -7.56 -13.74 7.73
N GLU A 113 -7.04 -14.57 6.82
CA GLU A 113 -5.98 -15.52 7.12
C GLU A 113 -4.67 -14.80 7.52
N GLY A 114 -4.28 -13.75 6.79
CA GLY A 114 -3.11 -12.95 7.13
C GLY A 114 -3.19 -12.33 8.52
N VAL A 115 -4.34 -11.78 8.89
CA VAL A 115 -4.59 -11.22 10.23
C VAL A 115 -4.59 -12.32 11.29
N ARG A 116 -5.21 -13.48 11.04
CA ARG A 116 -5.13 -14.64 11.96
C ARG A 116 -3.69 -15.05 12.22
N MET A 117 -2.86 -15.13 11.18
CA MET A 117 -1.44 -15.46 11.31
C MET A 117 -0.68 -14.40 12.13
N ALA A 118 -0.90 -13.11 11.84
CA ALA A 118 -0.25 -12.01 12.55
C ALA A 118 -0.64 -11.96 14.05
N VAL A 119 -1.93 -12.09 14.35
CA VAL A 119 -2.43 -12.17 15.74
C VAL A 119 -1.82 -13.37 16.46
N GLY A 120 -1.71 -14.52 15.78
CA GLY A 120 -1.04 -15.70 16.32
C GLY A 120 0.45 -15.51 16.65
N GLN A 121 1.13 -14.55 16.02
CA GLN A 121 2.53 -14.21 16.35
C GLN A 121 2.65 -13.34 17.60
N VAL A 122 1.69 -12.43 17.84
CA VAL A 122 1.73 -11.48 18.96
C VAL A 122 0.94 -11.93 20.19
N GLY A 123 0.00 -12.87 20.01
CA GLY A 123 -0.85 -13.39 21.08
C GLY A 123 -0.09 -14.17 22.14
N ALA A 124 -0.65 -14.25 23.34
CA ALA A 124 -0.04 -15.02 24.42
C ALA A 124 -0.12 -16.55 24.13
N PRO A 125 0.82 -17.36 24.66
CA PRO A 125 0.73 -18.81 24.53
C PRO A 125 -0.62 -19.35 25.00
N GLY A 126 -1.36 -19.99 24.08
CA GLY A 126 -2.68 -20.57 24.36
C GLY A 126 -3.86 -19.68 23.98
N GLU A 127 -3.62 -18.44 23.55
CA GLU A 127 -4.63 -17.62 22.89
C GLU A 127 -4.74 -18.01 21.41
N TYR A 128 -5.97 -18.01 20.90
CA TYR A 128 -6.23 -18.24 19.48
C TYR A 128 -7.30 -17.26 19.00
N THR A 129 -7.16 -16.85 17.74
CA THR A 129 -8.11 -15.96 17.11
C THR A 129 -9.41 -16.71 16.84
N LYS A 130 -10.49 -16.32 17.54
CA LYS A 130 -11.81 -16.95 17.40
C LYS A 130 -12.51 -16.55 16.10
N ASN A 131 -12.41 -15.29 15.71
CA ASN A 131 -13.00 -14.75 14.50
C ASN A 131 -12.13 -13.63 13.93
N VAL A 132 -12.06 -13.56 12.62
CA VAL A 132 -11.61 -12.38 11.87
C VAL A 132 -12.60 -12.24 10.73
N GLU A 133 -13.12 -11.04 10.55
CA GLU A 133 -14.10 -10.69 9.53
C GLU A 133 -13.54 -9.49 8.77
N VAL A 134 -13.47 -9.63 7.44
CA VAL A 134 -13.06 -8.56 6.53
C VAL A 134 -14.15 -8.45 5.46
N ASP A 135 -14.76 -7.28 5.35
CA ASP A 135 -15.74 -6.96 4.33
C ASP A 135 -15.20 -5.81 3.46
N ILE A 136 -15.11 -6.04 2.15
CA ILE A 136 -14.65 -5.06 1.18
C ILE A 136 -15.77 -4.79 0.20
N THR A 137 -16.34 -3.59 0.30
CA THR A 137 -17.31 -3.07 -0.67
C THR A 137 -16.63 -2.06 -1.59
N VAL A 138 -16.75 -2.27 -2.91
CA VAL A 138 -16.23 -1.36 -3.93
C VAL A 138 -17.41 -0.73 -4.67
N GLU A 139 -17.56 0.58 -4.51
CA GLU A 139 -18.54 1.39 -5.24
C GLU A 139 -17.80 2.25 -6.26
N LEU A 140 -18.27 2.23 -7.51
CA LEU A 140 -17.72 3.08 -8.56
C LEU A 140 -18.56 4.36 -8.63
N ALA A 141 -17.90 5.52 -8.62
CA ALA A 141 -18.56 6.79 -8.86
C ALA A 141 -19.05 6.89 -10.31
N ASP A 142 -20.25 7.44 -10.50
CA ASP A 142 -20.84 7.66 -11.83
C ASP A 142 -20.14 8.79 -12.61
N GLU A 143 -19.64 9.80 -11.90
CA GLU A 143 -18.99 10.97 -12.47
C GLU A 143 -17.71 11.32 -11.71
N ARG A 144 -16.71 11.79 -12.48
CA ARG A 144 -15.40 12.17 -11.97
C ARG A 144 -15.46 13.57 -11.35
N ALA A 145 -14.76 13.76 -10.24
CA ALA A 145 -14.54 15.11 -9.70
C ALA A 145 -13.64 15.94 -10.63
N GLU A 146 -14.00 17.22 -10.83
CA GLU A 146 -13.24 18.12 -11.70
C GLU A 146 -12.08 18.76 -10.91
N TYR A 147 -10.85 18.52 -11.37
CA TYR A 147 -9.63 19.14 -10.82
C TYR A 147 -9.19 20.32 -11.70
N THR A 148 -8.97 21.47 -11.08
CA THR A 148 -8.57 22.72 -11.78
C THR A 148 -7.22 23.27 -11.31
N GLY A 149 -6.40 22.47 -10.62
CA GLY A 149 -5.13 22.94 -10.04
C GLY A 149 -5.32 23.61 -8.69
N ASP A 150 -6.28 24.51 -8.60
CA ASP A 150 -6.47 25.38 -7.43
C ASP A 150 -7.33 24.74 -6.32
N ASN A 151 -8.08 23.68 -6.64
CA ASN A 151 -9.08 23.09 -5.74
C ASN A 151 -8.65 21.75 -5.13
N LEU A 152 -7.38 21.35 -5.22
CA LEU A 152 -6.93 20.00 -4.81
C LEU A 152 -7.38 19.61 -3.40
N PHE A 153 -7.28 20.53 -2.45
CA PHE A 153 -7.61 20.31 -1.04
C PHE A 153 -9.11 20.44 -0.74
N GLU A 154 -9.91 20.89 -1.71
CA GLU A 154 -11.37 20.97 -1.61
C GLU A 154 -12.05 19.73 -2.21
N LEU A 155 -11.28 18.87 -2.90
CA LEU A 155 -11.78 17.64 -3.47
C LEU A 155 -12.00 16.57 -2.39
N PRO A 156 -13.03 15.72 -2.54
CA PRO A 156 -13.17 14.51 -1.73
C PRO A 156 -11.87 13.68 -1.73
N ARG A 157 -11.51 13.12 -0.57
CA ARG A 157 -10.28 12.33 -0.38
C ARG A 157 -10.15 11.18 -1.40
N ASP A 158 -11.26 10.55 -1.74
CA ASP A 158 -11.36 9.46 -2.72
C ASP A 158 -11.14 9.92 -4.18
N ALA A 159 -11.29 11.21 -4.48
CA ALA A 159 -10.98 11.76 -5.80
C ALA A 159 -9.47 11.93 -6.05
N LEU A 160 -8.64 11.96 -5.01
CA LEU A 160 -7.20 12.25 -5.14
C LEU A 160 -6.41 11.11 -5.80
N LEU A 161 -6.70 9.86 -5.45
CA LEU A 161 -5.93 8.72 -5.97
C LEU A 161 -6.11 8.54 -7.50
N PRO A 162 -7.33 8.64 -8.07
CA PRO A 162 -7.51 8.70 -9.51
C PRO A 162 -6.67 9.78 -10.21
N LEU A 163 -6.64 11.00 -9.67
CA LEU A 163 -5.85 12.11 -10.22
C LEU A 163 -4.34 11.79 -10.24
N LEU A 164 -3.84 11.14 -9.18
CA LEU A 164 -2.44 10.72 -9.11
C LEU A 164 -2.12 9.64 -10.16
N LEU A 165 -2.97 8.63 -10.27
CA LEU A 165 -2.76 7.51 -11.20
C LEU A 165 -2.77 7.95 -12.67
N GLU A 166 -3.51 9.01 -12.99
CA GLU A 166 -3.58 9.60 -14.33
C GLU A 166 -2.48 10.65 -14.58
N GLY A 167 -1.71 10.99 -13.55
CA GLY A 167 -0.63 11.98 -13.63
C GLY A 167 -1.10 13.43 -13.68
N GLU A 168 -2.35 13.71 -13.27
CA GLU A 168 -2.87 15.08 -13.16
C GLU A 168 -2.34 15.80 -11.92
N ILE A 169 -2.01 15.03 -10.87
CA ILE A 169 -1.27 15.51 -9.70
C ILE A 169 0.00 14.69 -9.49
N THR A 170 0.98 15.30 -8.87
CA THR A 170 2.24 14.69 -8.49
C THR A 170 2.09 13.85 -7.22
N GLU A 171 3.02 12.91 -7.00
CA GLU A 171 3.11 12.14 -5.75
C GLU A 171 3.22 13.06 -4.51
N LEU A 172 3.85 14.23 -4.67
CA LEU A 172 4.02 15.22 -3.60
C LEU A 172 2.70 15.95 -3.31
N GLU A 173 1.97 16.36 -4.34
CA GLU A 173 0.65 16.99 -4.20
C GLU A 173 -0.35 16.05 -3.52
N TYR A 174 -0.39 14.78 -3.96
CA TYR A 174 -1.20 13.75 -3.31
C TYR A 174 -0.82 13.56 -1.84
N ALA A 175 0.47 13.41 -1.54
CA ALA A 175 0.94 13.20 -0.16
C ALA A 175 0.60 14.38 0.76
N ASN A 176 0.78 15.62 0.28
CA ASN A 176 0.42 16.81 1.05
C ASN A 176 -1.09 16.88 1.32
N ALA A 177 -1.92 16.49 0.35
CA ALA A 177 -3.36 16.47 0.52
C ALA A 177 -3.81 15.37 1.50
N ILE A 178 -3.23 14.16 1.43
CA ILE A 178 -3.51 13.08 2.39
C ILE A 178 -3.07 13.46 3.80
N GLN A 179 -1.87 14.00 3.99
CA GLN A 179 -1.39 14.42 5.30
C GLN A 179 -2.31 15.48 5.90
N ARG A 180 -2.77 16.44 5.08
CA ARG A 180 -3.71 17.45 5.53
C ARG A 180 -5.03 16.86 6.02
N PHE A 181 -5.58 15.86 5.32
CA PHE A 181 -6.77 15.15 5.80
C PHE A 181 -6.53 14.43 7.13
N GLU A 182 -5.36 13.80 7.30
CA GLU A 182 -4.99 13.14 8.56
C GLU A 182 -4.87 14.18 9.69
N ASP A 183 -4.25 15.33 9.43
CA ASP A 183 -4.11 16.42 10.41
C ASP A 183 -5.48 17.01 10.81
N GLU A 184 -6.40 17.18 9.85
CA GLU A 184 -7.77 17.66 10.09
C GLU A 184 -8.61 16.64 10.89
N GLU A 185 -8.50 15.34 10.59
CA GLU A 185 -9.13 14.25 11.36
C GLU A 185 -8.61 14.19 12.81
N ASP A 186 -7.30 14.43 13.02
CA ASP A 186 -6.67 14.46 14.34
C ASP A 186 -7.05 15.70 15.18
N GLU A 187 -7.34 16.85 14.54
CA GLU A 187 -7.82 18.07 15.19
C GLU A 187 -9.29 17.97 15.60
N GLU A 188 -10.16 17.41 14.73
CA GLU A 188 -11.56 17.17 15.05
C GLU A 188 -11.74 16.12 16.18
N GLY A 189 -10.82 15.16 16.30
CA GLY A 189 -10.79 14.19 17.39
C GLY A 189 -10.34 14.74 18.76
N GLN A 190 -9.87 15.99 18.82
CA GLN A 190 -9.40 16.65 20.05
C GLN A 190 -10.39 17.69 20.63
N GLU A 191 -11.50 17.96 19.95
CA GLU A 191 -12.59 18.80 20.47
C GLU A 191 -13.56 18.02 21.38
N GLU A 192 -13.07 17.44 22.48
CA GLU A 192 -13.88 17.27 23.69
C GLU A 192 -13.06 17.71 24.92
N PRO A 193 -13.26 18.93 25.43
CA PRO A 193 -12.94 19.26 26.80
C PRO A 193 -14.21 19.34 27.66
N ASP A 194 -14.20 18.53 28.73
CA ASP A 194 -14.77 18.76 30.06
C ASP A 194 -15.94 19.73 30.16
N ASP A 195 -17.15 19.19 30.38
CA ASP A 195 -18.12 19.72 31.33
C ASP A 195 -19.15 18.62 31.66
N VAL A 196 -18.74 17.68 32.53
CA VAL A 196 -19.73 16.93 33.30
C VAL A 196 -19.97 17.73 34.57
N ASP A 197 -20.99 18.59 34.52
CA ASP A 197 -21.58 19.23 35.68
C ASP A 197 -21.87 18.16 36.76
N GLU A 198 -21.25 18.32 37.92
CA GLU A 198 -21.60 17.62 39.15
C GLU A 198 -23.00 18.07 39.61
N GLU A 199 -23.98 17.16 39.62
CA GLU A 199 -25.15 17.21 40.51
C GLU A 199 -25.45 15.85 41.15
#